data_AF-A0A7W6HGA6-F1
#
_entry.id   AF-A0A7W6HGA6-F1
#
_cell.length_a   1.000
_cell.length_b   1.000
_cell.length_c   1.000
_cell.angle_alpha   90.00
_cell.angle_beta   90.00
_cell.angle_gamma   90.00
#
_symmetry.space_group_name_H-M   'P 1'
#
loop_
_entity.id
_entity.type
_entity.pdbx_description
1 polymer ?
#
loop_
_entity_poly.entity_id
_entity_poly.type
_entity_poly.pdbx_seq_one_letter_code
_entity_poly.pdbx_strand_id
1 'polypeptide(L)'
;MIARLLAQLLEPAEDIRDEVTSFLATYQDPRDAWMEARGRRQAAEGVAQWSADIEWRHRSLYWRRVMGEIERQTGYRHQPQMPTLPLEQVSQ
;
A
#
# COMPACT_ATOMS: atom_id res chain seq x y z
N MET A 1 2.92 -6.02 31.72
CA MET A 1 1.95 -5.24 30.90
C MET A 1 2.55 -4.63 29.62
N ILE A 2 3.87 -4.64 29.40
CA ILE A 2 4.50 -4.04 28.20
C ILE A 2 4.41 -4.94 26.95
N ALA A 3 4.34 -6.26 27.12
CA ALA A 3 4.28 -7.22 26.00
C ALA A 3 2.99 -7.11 25.13
N ARG A 4 1.89 -6.58 25.67
CA ARG A 4 0.60 -6.46 24.95
C ARG A 4 0.57 -5.27 23.98
N LEU A 5 1.42 -4.26 24.20
CA LEU A 5 1.62 -3.13 23.28
C LEU A 5 2.58 -3.48 22.14
N LEU A 6 3.51 -4.42 22.36
CA LEU A 6 4.39 -4.93 21.30
C LEU A 6 3.70 -5.97 20.41
N ALA A 7 2.71 -6.70 20.92
CA ALA A 7 1.89 -7.61 20.12
C ALA A 7 1.07 -6.87 19.04
N GLN A 8 0.59 -5.65 19.33
CA GLN A 8 -0.10 -4.80 18.33
C GLN A 8 0.81 -4.36 17.16
N LEU A 9 2.13 -4.47 17.28
CA LEU A 9 3.07 -4.20 16.19
C LEU A 9 3.32 -5.41 15.28
N LEU A 10 3.04 -6.64 15.77
CA LEU A 10 3.22 -7.90 15.04
C LEU A 10 1.91 -8.61 14.63
N GLU A 11 0.77 -8.26 15.22
CA GLU A 11 -0.56 -8.75 14.82
C GLU A 11 -1.23 -8.12 13.56
N PRO A 12 -0.66 -7.18 12.77
CA PRO A 12 -1.35 -6.69 11.56
C PRO A 12 -1.25 -7.65 10.36
N ALA A 13 -0.51 -8.77 10.45
CA ALA A 13 -0.24 -9.62 9.29
C ALA A 13 -1.38 -10.61 8.94
N GLU A 14 -2.25 -10.96 9.89
CA GLU A 14 -3.44 -11.78 9.60
C GLU A 14 -4.58 -10.92 9.05
N ASP A 15 -4.88 -9.78 9.69
CA ASP A 15 -5.87 -8.82 9.19
C ASP A 15 -5.59 -8.37 7.74
N ILE A 16 -4.31 -8.10 7.42
CA ILE A 16 -3.91 -7.71 6.05
C ILE A 16 -4.08 -8.86 5.07
N ARG A 17 -3.85 -10.11 5.47
CA ARG A 17 -4.01 -11.28 4.59
C ARG A 17 -5.47 -11.54 4.28
N ASP A 18 -6.34 -11.41 5.27
CA ASP A 18 -7.79 -11.57 5.11
C ASP A 18 -8.36 -10.43 4.27
N GLU A 19 -7.91 -9.19 4.50
CA GLU A 19 -8.33 -8.05 3.68
C GLU A 19 -7.85 -8.18 2.23
N VAL A 20 -6.61 -8.60 1.99
CA VAL A 20 -6.10 -8.85 0.64
C VAL A 20 -6.89 -9.97 -0.04
N THR A 21 -7.24 -11.03 0.70
CA THR A 21 -8.07 -12.11 0.16
C THR A 21 -9.45 -11.59 -0.27
N SER A 22 -10.08 -10.75 0.56
CA SER A 22 -11.34 -10.10 0.20
C SER A 22 -11.19 -9.15 -1.00
N PHE A 23 -10.08 -8.43 -1.08
CA PHE A 23 -9.76 -7.56 -2.22
C PHE A 23 -9.61 -8.36 -3.50
N LEU A 24 -8.84 -9.43 -3.49
CA LEU A 24 -8.63 -10.28 -4.67
C LEU A 24 -9.91 -11.05 -5.06
N ALA A 25 -10.80 -11.34 -4.12
CA ALA A 25 -12.13 -11.88 -4.42
C ALA A 25 -13.04 -10.83 -5.08
N THR A 26 -12.90 -9.55 -4.72
CA THR A 26 -13.69 -8.43 -5.26
C THR A 26 -13.15 -7.94 -6.61
N TYR A 27 -11.83 -7.83 -6.72
CA TYR A 27 -11.09 -7.37 -7.89
C TYR A 27 -10.39 -8.57 -8.50
N GLN A 28 -11.02 -9.15 -9.53
CA GLN A 28 -10.56 -10.37 -10.20
C GLN A 28 -9.18 -10.21 -10.88
N ASP A 29 -8.71 -8.98 -11.09
CA ASP A 29 -7.36 -8.65 -11.56
C ASP A 29 -6.49 -8.09 -10.41
N PRO A 30 -5.30 -8.66 -10.14
CA PRO A 30 -4.34 -8.15 -9.16
C PRO A 30 -3.97 -6.67 -9.35
N ARG A 31 -3.95 -6.18 -10.59
CA ARG A 31 -3.69 -4.78 -10.91
C ARG A 31 -4.77 -3.87 -10.36
N ASP A 32 -6.03 -4.26 -10.50
CA ASP A 32 -7.17 -3.47 -10.03
C ASP A 32 -7.20 -3.42 -8.51
N ALA A 33 -6.95 -4.58 -7.85
CA ALA A 33 -6.79 -4.65 -6.40
C ALA A 33 -5.66 -3.72 -5.90
N TRP A 34 -4.52 -3.73 -6.59
CA TRP A 34 -3.37 -2.88 -6.25
C TRP A 34 -3.68 -1.39 -6.46
N MET A 35 -4.36 -1.04 -7.55
CA MET A 35 -4.75 0.35 -7.86
C MET A 35 -5.77 0.88 -6.84
N GLU A 36 -6.73 0.07 -6.41
CA GLU A 36 -7.67 0.43 -5.33
C GLU A 36 -6.91 0.68 -4.02
N ALA A 37 -6.01 -0.24 -3.63
CA ALA A 37 -5.21 -0.07 -2.41
C ALA A 37 -4.34 1.19 -2.47
N ARG A 38 -3.77 1.52 -3.63
CA ARG A 38 -3.06 2.79 -3.86
C ARG A 38 -4.00 3.99 -3.73
N GLY A 39 -5.21 3.92 -4.28
CA GLY A 39 -6.22 4.98 -4.16
C GLY A 39 -6.57 5.26 -2.70
N ARG A 40 -6.78 4.22 -1.90
CA ARG A 40 -7.06 4.34 -0.46
C ARG A 40 -5.87 4.91 0.32
N ARG A 41 -4.65 4.53 -0.05
CA ARG A 41 -3.44 5.16 0.48
C ARG A 41 -3.39 6.65 0.18
N GLN A 42 -3.65 7.05 -1.07
CA GLN A 42 -3.65 8.46 -1.48
C GLN A 42 -4.78 9.25 -0.79
N ALA A 43 -5.96 8.65 -0.62
CA ALA A 43 -7.04 9.27 0.13
C ALA A 43 -6.65 9.50 1.60
N ALA A 44 -5.98 8.53 2.23
CA ALA A 44 -5.42 8.73 3.57
C ALA A 44 -4.39 9.87 3.57
N GLU A 45 -3.46 9.91 2.60
CA GLU A 45 -2.47 10.99 2.43
C GLU A 45 -3.10 12.37 2.22
N GLY A 46 -4.20 12.48 1.45
CA GLY A 46 -4.91 13.75 1.20
C GLY A 46 -5.62 14.30 2.44
N VAL A 47 -6.12 13.43 3.32
CA VAL A 47 -6.73 13.84 4.61
C VAL A 47 -5.67 14.35 5.60
N ALA A 48 -4.42 13.91 5.48
CA ALA A 48 -3.32 14.28 6.37
C ALA A 48 -2.84 15.73 6.24
N GLN A 49 -3.13 16.38 5.11
CA GLN A 49 -2.67 17.74 4.84
C GLN A 49 -3.15 18.76 5.90
N TRP A 50 -4.12 18.38 6.73
CA TRP A 50 -4.77 19.24 7.72
C TRP A 50 -4.59 18.80 9.18
N SER A 51 -3.94 17.67 9.45
CA SER A 51 -3.78 17.16 10.82
C SER A 51 -2.55 16.26 10.95
N ALA A 52 -1.65 16.59 11.89
CA ALA A 52 -0.46 15.82 12.23
C ALA A 52 -0.82 14.57 13.07
N ASP A 53 -1.75 13.77 12.55
CA ASP A 53 -2.38 12.71 13.32
C ASP A 53 -1.61 11.40 13.21
N ILE A 54 -1.30 10.80 14.36
CA ILE A 54 -0.61 9.51 14.44
C ILE A 54 -1.43 8.42 13.74
N GLU A 55 -2.76 8.54 13.78
CA GLU A 55 -3.67 7.66 13.05
C GLU A 55 -3.43 7.67 11.54
N TRP A 56 -3.10 8.82 10.97
CA TRP A 56 -2.85 8.91 9.54
C TRP A 56 -1.60 8.12 9.13
N ARG A 57 -0.50 8.28 9.88
CA ARG A 57 0.75 7.55 9.60
C ARG A 57 0.49 6.05 9.66
N HIS A 58 -0.30 5.59 10.63
CA HIS A 58 -0.73 4.20 10.72
C HIS A 58 -1.55 3.76 9.50
N ARG A 59 -2.55 4.54 9.05
CA ARG A 59 -3.35 4.17 7.85
C ARG A 59 -2.55 4.18 6.56
N SER A 60 -1.63 5.12 6.36
CA SER A 60 -0.77 5.12 5.17
C SER A 60 0.18 3.90 5.15
N LEU A 61 0.77 3.57 6.31
CA LEU A 61 1.60 2.38 6.46
C LEU A 61 0.80 1.09 6.29
N TYR A 62 -0.46 1.07 6.75
CA TYR A 62 -1.39 -0.03 6.55
C TYR A 62 -1.59 -0.32 5.05
N TRP A 63 -2.03 0.67 4.28
CA TRP A 63 -2.27 0.50 2.84
C TRP A 63 -0.99 0.14 2.07
N ARG A 64 0.18 0.66 2.50
CA ARG A 64 1.46 0.23 1.93
C ARG A 64 1.71 -1.28 2.13
N ARG A 65 1.37 -1.83 3.30
CA ARG A 65 1.52 -3.27 3.56
C ARG A 65 0.50 -4.09 2.76
N VAL A 66 -0.75 -3.63 2.63
CA VAL A 66 -1.76 -4.26 1.76
C VAL A 66 -1.27 -4.35 0.32
N MET A 67 -0.71 -3.26 -0.23
CA MET A 67 -0.14 -3.26 -1.59
C MET A 67 0.98 -4.31 -1.74
N GLY A 68 1.91 -4.38 -0.80
CA GLY A 68 2.99 -5.36 -0.82
C GLY A 68 2.50 -6.81 -0.67
N GLU A 69 1.44 -7.02 0.09
CA GLU A 69 0.83 -8.33 0.27
C GLU A 69 0.08 -8.80 -1.00
N ILE A 70 -0.59 -7.88 -1.72
CA ILE A 70 -1.15 -8.16 -3.06
C ILE A 70 -0.04 -8.60 -4.02
N GLU A 71 1.07 -7.86 -4.07
CA GLU A 71 2.23 -8.21 -4.91
C GLU A 71 2.79 -9.59 -4.54
N ARG A 72 2.88 -9.89 -3.24
CA ARG A 72 3.39 -11.17 -2.73
C ARG A 72 2.48 -12.35 -3.08
N GLN A 73 1.16 -12.21 -2.92
CA GLN A 73 0.21 -13.30 -3.16
C GLN A 73 -0.03 -13.58 -4.64
N THR A 74 0.03 -12.54 -5.49
CA THR A 74 -0.34 -12.64 -6.91
C THR A 74 0.86 -12.71 -7.85
N GLY A 75 2.06 -12.36 -7.37
CA GLY A 75 3.24 -12.20 -8.22
C GLY A 75 3.23 -10.93 -9.08
N TYR A 76 2.16 -10.13 -9.01
CA TYR A 76 2.09 -8.83 -9.66
C TYR A 76 3.19 -7.92 -9.11
N ARG A 77 3.92 -7.22 -9.99
CA ARG A 77 4.90 -6.21 -9.61
C ARG A 77 4.52 -4.90 -10.24
N HIS A 78 4.10 -3.93 -9.43
CA HIS A 78 3.91 -2.59 -9.93
C HIS A 78 5.27 -1.97 -10.25
N GLN A 79 5.57 -1.79 -11.53
CA GLN A 79 6.71 -0.99 -11.93
C GLN A 79 6.29 0.48 -11.82
N PRO A 80 6.89 1.28 -10.92
CA PRO A 80 6.75 2.73 -11.04
C PRO A 80 7.30 3.05 -12.42
N GLN A 81 6.44 3.60 -13.29
CA GLN A 81 6.90 4.11 -14.57
C GLN A 81 8.00 5.11 -14.24
N MET A 82 9.26 4.72 -14.52
CA MET A 82 10.33 5.70 -14.53
C MET A 82 9.89 6.76 -15.53
N PRO A 83 9.97 8.06 -15.20
CA PRO A 83 9.78 9.07 -16.23
C PRO A 83 10.81 8.75 -17.31
N THR A 84 10.31 8.36 -18.48
CA THR A 84 11.14 8.16 -19.67
C THR A 84 11.69 9.54 -20.00
N LEU A 85 12.86 9.87 -19.45
CA LEU A 85 13.58 11.06 -19.87
C LEU A 85 13.83 10.89 -21.38
N PRO A 86 13.44 11.85 -22.23
CA PRO A 86 13.73 11.77 -23.65
C PRO A 86 15.24 11.63 -23.82
N LEU A 87 15.70 10.58 -24.50
CA LEU A 87 17.11 10.31 -24.78
C LEU A 87 17.77 11.35 -25.73
N GLU A 88 17.10 12.48 -26.02
CA GLU A 88 17.55 13.48 -27.00
C GLU A 88 18.50 14.56 -26.45
N GLN A 89 18.97 14.49 -25.19
CA GLN A 89 19.83 15.55 -24.64
C GLN A 89 21.23 15.13 -24.19
N VAL A 90 21.69 13.92 -24.53
CA VAL A 90 23.08 13.50 -24.24
C VAL A 90 23.88 13.40 -25.53
N SER A 91 24.10 14.55 -26.17
CA SER A 91 25.19 14.79 -27.11
C SER A 91 25.56 16.27 -27.00
N GLN A 92 26.54 16.57 -26.15
CA GLN A 92 27.41 17.73 -26.28
C GLN A 92 28.82 17.23 -26.55
#